data_AF-A0A9X1HGS1-F1
#
_entry.id   AF-A0A9X1HGS1-F1
#
_cell.length_a   1.000
_cell.length_b   1.000
_cell.length_c   1.000
_cell.angle_alpha   90.00
_cell.angle_beta   90.00
_cell.angle_gamma   90.00
#
_symmetry.space_group_name_H-M   'P 1'
#
loop_
_entity.id
_entity.type
_entity.pdbx_description
1 polymer ?
#
loop_
_entity_poly.entity_id
_entity_poly.type
_entity_poly.pdbx_seq_one_letter_code
_entity_poly.pdbx_strand_id
1 'polypeptide(L)'
;MKKLFTLFFITQILLVEAQEKNLDKNSVQTIIGIIDKRDTNCLSEIKRAKMDFKNKEVLFNIIAEGYLDSNYNRHHPYLINLLKEKGINFSQSNHPEFSSFWSSDNENRYPLVTNCYCKASNELLNLKYGKNFIKNIERKADSLYVLSRIDTPFEYPFGVDDYCLIYPKAGDFLEQKIQIQKDFFSSFVFPKNFIQSNEKRDFRAKTKFTINRDNSTSNISVKIEFKNSKNEQFNNFLIDQITEFVKHANWQAAVSNGIKVNTNFEIIFHN
;
A
#
# COMPACT_ATOMS: atom_id res chain seq x y z
N MET A 1 52.53 16.33 -10.95
CA MET A 1 51.30 15.54 -10.72
C MET A 1 50.38 16.13 -9.65
N LYS A 2 50.84 16.48 -8.42
CA LYS A 2 49.96 17.02 -7.37
C LYS A 2 49.17 18.29 -7.75
N LYS A 3 49.78 19.27 -8.44
CA LYS A 3 49.09 20.51 -8.89
C LYS A 3 48.00 20.28 -9.94
N LEU A 4 48.11 19.24 -10.78
CA LEU A 4 47.10 18.93 -11.80
C LEU A 4 45.85 18.32 -11.16
N PHE A 5 46.04 17.47 -10.13
CA PHE A 5 44.94 16.89 -9.36
C PHE A 5 44.17 17.94 -8.56
N THR A 6 44.85 18.94 -8.00
CA THR A 6 44.17 20.03 -7.27
C THR A 6 43.33 20.90 -8.20
N LEU A 7 43.83 21.18 -9.42
CA LEU A 7 43.08 21.94 -10.42
C LEU A 7 41.83 21.18 -10.89
N PHE A 8 41.96 19.86 -11.08
CA PHE A 8 40.85 18.99 -11.47
C PHE A 8 39.78 18.87 -10.36
N PHE A 9 40.19 18.86 -9.09
CA PHE A 9 39.27 18.85 -7.95
C PHE A 9 38.49 20.15 -7.82
N ILE A 10 39.15 21.30 -8.03
CA ILE A 10 38.51 22.62 -7.97
C ILE A 10 37.54 22.80 -9.15
N THR A 11 37.87 22.33 -10.35
CA THR A 11 36.95 22.38 -11.50
C THR A 11 35.75 21.46 -11.32
N GLN A 12 35.90 20.30 -10.68
CA GLN A 12 34.75 19.45 -10.35
C GLN A 12 33.84 20.05 -9.28
N ILE A 13 34.38 20.72 -8.26
CA ILE A 13 33.57 21.44 -7.26
C ILE A 13 32.79 22.58 -7.92
N LEU A 14 33.44 23.37 -8.79
CA LEU A 14 32.78 24.45 -9.52
C LEU A 14 31.74 23.95 -10.54
N LEU A 15 31.94 22.76 -11.14
CA LEU A 15 30.97 22.12 -12.02
C LEU A 15 29.75 21.58 -11.26
N VAL A 16 29.94 21.05 -10.04
CA VAL A 16 28.84 20.61 -9.17
C VAL A 16 28.02 21.80 -8.66
N GLU A 17 28.68 22.89 -8.23
CA GLU A 17 27.98 24.13 -7.83
C GLU A 17 27.27 24.82 -9.01
N ALA A 18 27.81 24.71 -10.23
CA ALA A 18 27.16 25.19 -11.45
C ALA A 18 26.00 24.28 -11.92
N GLN A 19 26.06 22.98 -11.62
CA GLN A 19 24.95 22.04 -11.87
C GLN A 19 23.83 22.21 -10.84
N GLU A 20 24.14 22.50 -9.56
CA GLU A 20 23.12 22.88 -8.55
C GLU A 20 22.48 24.26 -8.85
N LYS A 21 23.22 25.20 -9.44
CA LYS A 21 22.69 26.51 -9.89
C LYS A 21 21.90 26.47 -11.20
N ASN A 22 21.85 25.33 -11.90
CA ASN A 22 21.06 25.16 -13.13
C ASN A 22 19.62 24.68 -12.86
N LEU A 23 19.19 24.69 -11.60
CA LEU A 23 17.76 24.76 -11.26
C LEU A 23 17.20 26.10 -11.74
N ASP A 24 16.51 26.03 -12.88
CA ASP A 24 15.83 27.07 -13.65
C ASP A 24 15.75 28.46 -12.99
N LYS A 25 16.19 29.51 -13.70
CA LYS A 25 16.03 30.93 -13.31
C LYS A 25 14.57 31.26 -12.97
N ASN A 26 13.61 30.48 -13.46
CA ASN A 26 12.19 30.63 -13.19
C ASN A 26 11.68 29.83 -11.98
N SER A 27 12.54 29.28 -11.14
CA SER A 27 12.15 28.48 -9.98
C SER A 27 12.63 29.07 -8.64
N VAL A 28 11.91 28.77 -7.55
CA VAL A 28 12.23 29.17 -6.18
C VAL A 28 12.21 27.96 -5.27
N GLN A 29 13.26 27.79 -4.48
CA GLN A 29 13.29 26.82 -3.39
C GLN A 29 12.35 27.27 -2.28
N THR A 30 11.40 26.41 -1.91
CA THR A 30 10.44 26.62 -0.83
C THR A 30 10.53 25.50 0.20
N ILE A 31 9.70 25.59 1.24
CA ILE A 31 9.57 24.56 2.26
C ILE A 31 9.07 23.24 1.68
N ILE A 32 8.17 23.28 0.69
CA ILE A 32 7.63 22.07 0.03
C ILE A 32 8.47 21.63 -1.18
N GLY A 33 9.64 22.22 -1.41
CA GLY A 33 10.51 21.95 -2.57
C GLY A 33 10.56 23.10 -3.58
N ILE A 34 11.00 22.80 -4.80
CA ILE A 34 11.18 23.76 -5.89
C ILE A 34 9.82 24.06 -6.54
N ILE A 35 9.47 25.34 -6.65
CA ILE A 35 8.20 25.83 -7.23
C ILE A 35 8.51 26.81 -8.35
N ASP A 36 7.75 26.80 -9.44
CA ASP A 36 7.85 27.81 -10.50
C ASP A 36 7.44 29.19 -9.96
N LYS A 37 8.24 30.23 -10.24
CA LYS A 37 8.01 31.63 -9.81
C LYS A 37 6.67 32.17 -10.30
N ARG A 38 6.16 31.66 -11.41
CA ARG A 38 4.88 32.06 -12.02
C ARG A 38 3.69 31.46 -11.30
N ASP A 39 3.86 30.39 -10.52
CA ASP A 39 2.82 29.82 -9.66
C ASP A 39 2.62 30.67 -8.39
N THR A 40 2.14 31.90 -8.61
CA THR A 40 1.90 32.88 -7.55
C THR A 40 0.84 32.43 -6.56
N ASN A 41 -0.10 31.58 -6.99
CA ASN A 41 -1.11 30.96 -6.14
C ASN A 41 -0.43 30.04 -5.12
N CYS A 42 0.38 29.07 -5.55
CA CYS A 42 1.10 28.19 -4.64
C CYS A 42 2.01 28.97 -3.68
N LEU A 43 2.75 29.96 -4.19
CA LEU A 43 3.61 30.81 -3.37
C LEU A 43 2.82 31.60 -2.30
N SER A 44 1.62 32.07 -2.65
CA SER A 44 0.70 32.74 -1.71
C SER A 44 0.18 31.76 -0.65
N GLU A 45 -0.21 30.55 -1.06
CA GLU A 45 -0.67 29.50 -0.15
C GLU A 45 0.40 29.08 0.86
N ILE A 46 1.66 28.96 0.43
CA ILE A 46 2.79 28.68 1.33
C ILE A 46 2.96 29.80 2.37
N LYS A 47 2.85 31.06 1.96
CA LYS A 47 2.91 32.21 2.88
C LYS A 47 1.76 32.18 3.88
N ARG A 48 0.55 31.90 3.41
CA ARG A 48 -0.64 31.75 4.27
C ARG A 48 -0.45 30.62 5.29
N ALA A 49 -0.02 29.45 4.85
CA ALA A 49 0.25 28.30 5.73
C ALA A 49 1.25 28.65 6.83
N LYS A 50 2.36 29.33 6.50
CA LYS A 50 3.35 29.80 7.48
C LYS A 50 2.79 30.78 8.51
N MET A 51 1.86 31.64 8.10
CA MET A 51 1.20 32.58 9.00
C MET A 51 0.23 31.87 9.94
N ASP A 52 -0.62 31.01 9.39
CA ASP A 52 -1.65 30.27 10.14
C ASP A 52 -1.01 29.30 11.14
N PHE A 53 0.08 28.63 10.74
CA PHE A 53 0.82 27.68 11.58
C PHE A 53 1.33 28.27 12.90
N LYS A 54 1.48 29.60 12.98
CA LYS A 54 1.86 30.28 14.23
C LYS A 54 0.77 30.20 15.30
N ASN A 55 -0.50 30.12 14.87
CA ASN A 55 -1.66 30.15 15.75
C ASN A 55 -2.32 28.77 15.86
N LYS A 56 -2.22 27.95 14.81
CA LYS A 56 -2.92 26.67 14.73
C LYS A 56 -2.15 25.68 13.86
N GLU A 57 -1.93 24.50 14.42
CA GLU A 57 -1.26 23.40 13.74
C GLU A 57 -2.31 22.44 13.17
N VAL A 58 -2.17 22.10 11.89
CA VAL A 58 -3.08 21.19 11.20
C VAL A 58 -2.28 20.20 10.36
N LEU A 59 -2.50 18.91 10.58
CA LEU A 59 -2.09 17.85 9.67
C LEU A 59 -3.20 17.65 8.64
N PHE A 60 -2.82 17.73 7.37
CA PHE A 60 -3.73 17.48 6.26
C PHE A 60 -3.49 16.10 5.65
N ASN A 61 -4.53 15.27 5.60
CA ASN A 61 -4.52 14.07 4.75
C ASN A 61 -4.79 14.48 3.30
N ILE A 62 -3.82 14.22 2.42
CA ILE A 62 -3.89 14.56 1.00
C ILE A 62 -4.12 13.25 0.22
N ILE A 63 -5.33 13.09 -0.31
CA ILE A 63 -5.71 11.86 -1.03
C ILE A 63 -5.20 11.93 -2.47
N ALA A 64 -4.39 10.95 -2.87
CA ALA A 64 -3.96 10.83 -4.27
C ALA A 64 -5.09 10.35 -5.19
N GLU A 65 -5.17 10.91 -6.40
CA GLU A 65 -6.08 10.40 -7.42
C GLU A 65 -5.75 8.94 -7.79
N GLY A 66 -6.79 8.11 -7.94
CA GLY A 66 -6.62 6.70 -8.33
C GLY A 66 -6.12 5.78 -7.22
N TYR A 67 -6.07 6.23 -5.97
CA TYR A 67 -5.71 5.36 -4.85
C TYR A 67 -6.84 4.34 -4.59
N LEU A 68 -6.58 3.06 -4.90
CA LEU A 68 -7.57 1.97 -4.87
C LEU A 68 -7.52 1.14 -3.58
N ASP A 69 -6.72 1.52 -2.59
CA ASP A 69 -6.72 0.82 -1.30
C ASP A 69 -7.93 1.24 -0.46
N SER A 70 -8.90 0.33 -0.38
CA SER A 70 -10.12 0.49 0.42
C SER A 70 -9.89 0.73 1.92
N ASN A 71 -8.70 0.41 2.46
CA ASN A 71 -8.40 0.51 3.89
C ASN A 71 -7.28 1.51 4.23
N TYR A 72 -6.85 2.34 3.29
CA TYR A 72 -5.82 3.37 3.51
C TYR A 72 -6.02 4.19 4.80
N ASN A 73 -7.28 4.54 5.06
CA ASN A 73 -7.68 5.42 6.17
C ASN A 73 -7.95 4.66 7.48
N ARG A 74 -7.68 3.35 7.56
CA ARG A 74 -8.02 2.50 8.73
C ARG A 74 -7.44 3.02 10.05
N HIS A 75 -6.30 3.68 9.97
CA HIS A 75 -5.56 4.21 11.11
C HIS A 75 -6.06 5.60 11.59
N HIS A 76 -6.94 6.27 10.83
CA HIS A 76 -7.37 7.65 11.12
C HIS A 76 -7.94 7.88 12.52
N PRO A 77 -8.80 7.01 13.09
CA PRO A 77 -9.31 7.23 14.45
C PRO A 77 -8.18 7.32 15.49
N TYR A 78 -7.14 6.49 15.33
CA TYR A 78 -5.97 6.50 16.20
C TYR A 78 -5.07 7.69 15.94
N LEU A 79 -4.90 8.07 14.67
CA LEU A 79 -4.12 9.25 14.26
C LEU A 79 -4.71 10.54 14.84
N ILE A 80 -6.02 10.73 14.73
CA ILE A 80 -6.73 11.91 15.25
C ILE A 80 -6.51 12.04 16.76
N ASN A 81 -6.59 10.93 17.50
CA ASN A 81 -6.34 10.93 18.94
C ASN A 81 -4.87 11.30 19.27
N LEU A 82 -3.91 10.70 18.57
CA LEU A 82 -2.48 11.00 18.76
C LEU A 82 -2.13 12.46 18.42
N LEU A 83 -2.79 13.04 17.42
CA LEU A 83 -2.61 14.45 17.04
C LEU A 83 -3.24 15.38 18.09
N LYS A 84 -4.43 15.05 18.60
CA LYS A 84 -5.12 15.82 19.64
C LYS A 84 -4.30 15.92 20.92
N GLU A 85 -3.63 14.84 21.34
CA GLU A 85 -2.69 14.85 22.48
C GLU A 85 -1.54 15.85 22.30
N LYS A 86 -1.21 16.22 21.06
CA LYS A 86 -0.18 17.19 20.70
C LYS A 86 -0.74 18.59 20.40
N GLY A 87 -2.05 18.79 20.52
CA GLY A 87 -2.71 20.04 20.12
C GLY A 87 -2.72 20.29 18.60
N ILE A 88 -2.52 19.24 17.79
CA ILE A 88 -2.54 19.30 16.33
C ILE A 88 -3.92 18.87 15.84
N ASN A 89 -4.53 19.67 14.99
CA ASN A 89 -5.81 19.31 14.37
C ASN A 89 -5.58 18.42 13.15
N PHE A 90 -6.57 17.59 12.83
CA PHE A 90 -6.60 16.80 11.60
C PHE A 90 -7.63 17.38 10.62
N SER A 91 -7.29 17.43 9.35
CA SER A 91 -8.21 17.81 8.27
C SER A 91 -7.92 16.97 7.02
N GLN A 92 -8.92 16.82 6.16
CA GLN A 92 -8.71 16.28 4.81
C GLN A 92 -8.50 17.43 3.83
N SER A 93 -7.72 17.21 2.77
CA SER A 93 -7.66 18.16 1.65
C SER A 93 -9.00 18.17 0.91
N ASN A 94 -9.45 19.35 0.49
CA ASN A 94 -10.70 19.49 -0.28
C ASN A 94 -10.54 19.06 -1.74
N HIS A 95 -9.31 18.85 -2.20
CA HIS A 95 -8.98 18.47 -3.56
C HIS A 95 -8.07 17.24 -3.56
N PRO A 96 -8.31 16.27 -4.45
CA PRO A 96 -7.37 15.19 -4.66
C PRO A 96 -6.04 15.73 -5.18
N GLU A 97 -4.97 14.97 -4.99
CA GLU A 97 -3.67 15.28 -5.56
C GLU A 97 -3.64 14.82 -7.03
N PHE A 98 -3.39 15.78 -7.93
CA PHE A 98 -3.20 15.53 -9.36
C PHE A 98 -1.96 16.26 -9.86
N SER A 99 -1.27 15.64 -10.82
CA SER A 99 -0.20 16.29 -11.58
C SER A 99 -0.83 17.29 -12.54
N SER A 100 -0.60 18.58 -12.32
CA SER A 100 -1.14 19.64 -13.16
C SER A 100 -0.03 20.45 -13.82
N PHE A 101 -0.36 21.04 -14.97
CA PHE A 101 0.51 21.96 -15.67
C PHE A 101 -0.31 23.16 -16.10
N TRP A 102 0.29 24.35 -16.00
CA TRP A 102 -0.21 25.51 -16.71
C TRP A 102 0.42 25.52 -18.10
N SER A 103 -0.37 25.87 -19.12
CA SER A 103 0.09 26.02 -20.51
C SER A 103 -0.71 27.12 -21.19
N SER A 104 -0.05 28.14 -21.74
CA SER A 104 -0.68 29.04 -22.73
C SER A 104 -0.42 28.57 -24.16
N ASP A 105 0.73 27.94 -24.38
CA ASP A 105 1.16 27.31 -25.64
C ASP A 105 2.18 26.19 -25.28
N ASN A 106 2.75 25.51 -26.29
CA ASN A 106 3.70 24.42 -26.06
C ASN A 106 5.07 24.86 -25.51
N GLU A 107 5.42 26.15 -25.61
CA GLU A 107 6.70 26.70 -25.14
C GLU A 107 6.57 27.33 -23.74
N ASN A 108 5.38 27.83 -23.40
CA ASN A 108 5.01 28.42 -22.12
C ASN A 108 4.22 27.43 -21.27
N ARG A 109 4.89 26.33 -20.89
CA ARG A 109 4.34 25.31 -19.99
C ARG A 109 5.16 25.21 -18.70
N TYR A 110 4.48 25.07 -17.56
CA TYR A 110 5.15 24.80 -16.28
C TYR A 110 4.33 23.90 -15.35
N PRO A 111 4.98 23.11 -14.48
CA PRO A 111 4.28 22.28 -13.51
C PRO A 111 3.60 23.15 -12.45
N LEU A 112 2.37 22.80 -12.12
CA LEU A 112 1.64 23.36 -10.98
C LEU A 112 1.71 22.38 -9.83
N VAL A 113 1.90 22.90 -8.62
CA VAL A 113 1.84 22.09 -7.42
C VAL A 113 0.45 22.23 -6.80
N THR A 114 -0.28 21.13 -6.72
CA THR A 114 -1.59 21.10 -6.06
C THR A 114 -1.42 21.02 -4.54
N ASN A 115 -2.46 21.40 -3.80
CA ASN A 115 -2.49 21.32 -2.33
C ASN A 115 -1.34 22.06 -1.61
N CYS A 116 -0.82 23.16 -2.17
CA CYS A 116 0.34 23.87 -1.62
C CYS A 116 0.17 24.29 -0.16
N TYR A 117 -1.01 24.78 0.22
CA TYR A 117 -1.31 25.09 1.62
C TYR A 117 -1.18 23.85 2.52
N CYS A 118 -1.80 22.73 2.14
CA CYS A 118 -1.80 21.49 2.90
C CYS A 118 -0.39 20.92 3.04
N LYS A 119 0.36 20.86 1.92
CA LYS A 119 1.75 20.39 1.89
C LYS A 119 2.65 21.28 2.75
N ALA A 120 2.48 22.60 2.69
CA ALA A 120 3.27 23.53 3.49
C ALA A 120 2.99 23.37 5.00
N SER A 121 1.71 23.18 5.38
CA SER A 121 1.35 22.88 6.77
C SER A 121 1.98 21.56 7.25
N ASN A 122 1.91 20.51 6.44
CA ASN A 122 2.51 19.22 6.75
C ASN A 122 4.04 19.31 6.89
N GLU A 123 4.72 20.06 6.02
CA GLU A 123 6.16 20.21 6.12
C GLU A 123 6.57 21.08 7.33
N LEU A 124 5.77 22.08 7.71
CA LEU A 124 5.99 22.82 8.95
C LEU A 124 5.89 21.92 10.19
N LEU A 125 4.98 20.94 10.20
CA LEU A 125 4.94 19.91 11.24
C LEU A 125 6.21 19.07 11.27
N ASN A 126 6.70 18.62 10.12
CA ASN A 126 7.97 17.88 10.04
C ASN A 126 9.16 18.74 10.48
N LEU A 127 9.21 20.02 10.14
CA LEU A 127 10.28 20.89 10.63
C LEU A 127 10.22 21.10 12.15
N LYS A 128 9.01 21.26 12.72
CA LYS A 128 8.83 21.50 14.15
C LYS A 128 9.06 20.25 15.01
N TYR A 129 8.53 19.11 14.58
CA TYR A 129 8.52 17.86 15.38
C TYR A 129 9.54 16.82 14.92
N GLY A 130 10.30 17.11 13.86
CA GLY A 130 11.32 16.24 13.29
C GLY A 130 10.94 15.73 11.90
N LYS A 131 11.93 15.62 11.01
CA LYS A 131 11.77 15.43 9.55
C LYS A 131 10.81 14.30 9.13
N ASN A 132 10.61 13.28 9.97
CA ASN A 132 9.74 12.14 9.71
C ASN A 132 8.51 12.09 10.63
N PHE A 133 8.11 13.22 11.23
CA PHE A 133 7.04 13.27 12.23
C PHE A 133 5.74 12.67 11.71
N ILE A 134 5.24 13.14 10.56
CA ILE A 134 3.97 12.68 9.97
C ILE A 134 4.02 11.18 9.70
N LYS A 135 5.07 10.72 9.00
CA LYS A 135 5.27 9.29 8.72
C LYS A 135 5.30 8.44 10.00
N ASN A 136 5.94 8.95 11.05
CA ASN A 136 6.06 8.22 12.31
C ASN A 136 4.75 8.17 13.09
N ILE A 137 3.98 9.27 13.13
CA ILE A 137 2.71 9.31 13.85
C ILE A 137 1.62 8.50 13.13
N GLU A 138 1.61 8.52 11.79
CA GLU A 138 0.75 7.64 10.97
C GLU A 138 1.10 6.17 11.19
N ARG A 139 2.39 5.81 11.12
CA ARG A 139 2.82 4.43 11.40
C ARG A 139 2.43 3.99 12.80
N LYS A 140 2.57 4.86 13.81
CA LYS A 140 2.15 4.57 15.19
C LYS A 140 0.63 4.38 15.27
N ALA A 141 -0.15 5.24 14.61
CA ALA A 141 -1.60 5.11 14.55
C ALA A 141 -2.03 3.78 13.93
N ASP A 142 -1.36 3.37 12.85
CA ASP A 142 -1.64 2.10 12.20
C ASP A 142 -1.25 0.89 13.06
N SER A 143 -0.13 0.97 13.81
CA SER A 143 0.23 -0.07 14.79
C SER A 143 -0.86 -0.21 15.86
N LEU A 144 -1.38 0.91 16.38
CA LEU A 144 -2.47 0.89 17.37
C LEU A 144 -3.74 0.29 16.79
N TYR A 145 -4.09 0.63 15.55
CA TYR A 145 -5.20 0.00 14.84
C TYR A 145 -5.01 -1.52 14.77
N VAL A 146 -3.87 -1.99 14.27
CA VAL A 146 -3.58 -3.43 14.14
C VAL A 146 -3.68 -4.15 15.49
N LEU A 147 -3.06 -3.59 16.54
CA LEU A 147 -3.08 -4.16 17.89
C LEU A 147 -4.49 -4.20 18.50
N SER A 148 -5.31 -3.18 18.26
CA SER A 148 -6.65 -3.08 18.85
C SER A 148 -7.62 -4.19 18.42
N ARG A 149 -7.34 -4.82 17.28
CA ARG A 149 -8.17 -5.88 16.69
C ARG A 149 -7.35 -7.13 16.36
N ILE A 150 -6.23 -7.33 17.05
CA ILE A 150 -5.25 -8.38 16.72
C ILE A 150 -5.84 -9.80 16.73
N ASP A 151 -6.90 -10.01 17.51
CA ASP A 151 -7.60 -11.29 17.60
C ASP A 151 -8.73 -11.44 16.56
N THR A 152 -9.11 -10.35 15.89
CA THR A 152 -10.08 -10.37 14.79
C THR A 152 -9.35 -10.57 13.46
N PRO A 153 -9.69 -11.58 12.64
CA PRO A 153 -9.07 -11.76 11.34
C PRO A 153 -9.19 -10.52 10.44
N PHE A 154 -8.13 -10.24 9.70
CA PHE A 154 -8.10 -9.23 8.65
C PHE A 154 -8.49 -9.86 7.32
N GLU A 155 -9.18 -9.12 6.46
CA GLU A 155 -9.54 -9.60 5.12
C GLU A 155 -8.33 -9.50 4.19
N TYR A 156 -7.86 -10.62 3.65
CA TYR A 156 -6.74 -10.60 2.70
C TYR A 156 -7.24 -10.33 1.26
N PRO A 157 -6.54 -9.51 0.45
CA PRO A 157 -5.30 -8.78 0.75
C PRO A 157 -5.52 -7.38 1.34
N PHE A 158 -6.73 -6.84 1.27
CA PHE A 158 -7.01 -5.42 1.51
C PHE A 158 -6.83 -4.97 2.97
N GLY A 159 -6.83 -5.90 3.92
CA GLY A 159 -6.75 -5.63 5.34
C GLY A 159 -5.34 -5.70 5.92
N VAL A 160 -4.33 -6.03 5.14
CA VAL A 160 -2.95 -6.25 5.61
C VAL A 160 -1.96 -5.38 4.83
N ASP A 161 -0.66 -5.46 5.15
CA ASP A 161 0.34 -4.72 4.39
C ASP A 161 0.37 -5.22 2.94
N ASP A 162 0.53 -4.27 2.02
CA ASP A 162 0.38 -4.45 0.58
C ASP A 162 0.94 -5.79 0.09
N TYR A 163 0.02 -6.66 -0.32
CA TYR A 163 0.28 -7.87 -1.10
C TYR A 163 1.31 -8.83 -0.48
N CYS A 164 1.31 -8.95 0.86
CA CYS A 164 2.21 -9.89 1.53
C CYS A 164 2.02 -11.33 1.01
N LEU A 165 3.13 -12.03 0.79
CA LEU A 165 3.13 -13.42 0.36
C LEU A 165 2.74 -14.31 1.53
N ILE A 166 1.66 -15.07 1.38
CA ILE A 166 1.20 -16.05 2.37
C ILE A 166 1.55 -17.48 1.97
N TYR A 167 2.21 -17.66 0.82
CA TYR A 167 2.61 -18.95 0.29
C TYR A 167 4.11 -18.92 -0.12
N PRO A 168 5.00 -19.66 0.58
CA PRO A 168 6.46 -19.54 0.44
C PRO A 168 7.03 -19.80 -0.96
N LYS A 169 6.34 -20.59 -1.79
CA LYS A 169 6.81 -20.95 -3.14
C LYS A 169 6.54 -19.87 -4.19
N ALA A 170 5.78 -18.83 -3.84
CA ALA A 170 5.44 -17.76 -4.76
C ALA A 170 6.54 -16.69 -4.80
N GLY A 171 6.90 -16.20 -5.97
CA GLY A 171 7.75 -15.02 -6.15
C GLY A 171 6.98 -13.71 -6.04
N ASP A 172 5.68 -13.72 -6.32
CA ASP A 172 4.80 -12.56 -6.21
C ASP A 172 3.33 -12.92 -5.87
N PHE A 173 2.52 -11.87 -5.65
CA PHE A 173 1.13 -11.98 -5.25
C PHE A 173 0.22 -12.68 -6.28
N LEU A 174 0.46 -12.49 -7.57
CA LEU A 174 -0.32 -13.15 -8.61
C LEU A 174 0.08 -14.62 -8.72
N GLU A 175 1.37 -14.92 -8.55
CA GLU A 175 1.93 -16.26 -8.64
C GLU A 175 1.44 -17.18 -7.52
N GLN A 176 1.19 -16.68 -6.31
CA GLN A 176 0.80 -17.54 -5.18
C GLN A 176 -0.45 -18.38 -5.47
N LYS A 177 -1.46 -17.81 -6.14
CA LYS A 177 -2.69 -18.55 -6.49
C LYS A 177 -2.40 -19.68 -7.49
N ILE A 178 -1.41 -19.48 -8.35
CA ILE A 178 -0.95 -20.49 -9.31
C ILE A 178 -0.20 -21.60 -8.58
N GLN A 179 0.72 -21.25 -7.68
CA GLN A 179 1.52 -22.23 -6.93
C GLN A 179 0.66 -23.07 -5.99
N ILE A 180 -0.32 -22.47 -5.30
CA ILE A 180 -1.26 -23.20 -4.45
C ILE A 180 -2.05 -24.23 -5.27
N GLN A 181 -2.55 -23.86 -6.44
CA GLN A 181 -3.28 -24.80 -7.30
C GLN A 181 -2.37 -25.90 -7.85
N LYS A 182 -1.16 -25.56 -8.30
CA LYS A 182 -0.17 -26.55 -8.76
C LYS A 182 0.16 -27.57 -7.67
N ASP A 183 0.42 -27.11 -6.45
CA ASP A 183 0.75 -27.98 -5.33
C ASP A 183 -0.41 -28.92 -4.98
N PHE A 184 -1.64 -28.40 -4.92
CA PHE A 184 -2.84 -29.22 -4.71
C PHE A 184 -2.98 -30.30 -5.79
N PHE A 185 -2.93 -29.91 -7.07
CA PHE A 185 -3.14 -30.84 -8.17
C PHE A 185 -1.96 -31.76 -8.47
N SER A 186 -0.77 -31.49 -7.93
CA SER A 186 0.42 -32.34 -8.14
C SER A 186 0.26 -33.76 -7.59
N SER A 187 -0.57 -33.94 -6.57
CA SER A 187 -0.84 -35.22 -5.91
C SER A 187 -2.32 -35.61 -5.91
N PHE A 188 -3.19 -34.75 -6.44
CA PHE A 188 -4.63 -35.00 -6.51
C PHE A 188 -4.95 -36.10 -7.52
N VAL A 189 -5.72 -37.09 -7.08
CA VAL A 189 -6.20 -38.19 -7.93
C VAL A 189 -7.72 -38.16 -7.95
N PHE A 190 -8.31 -38.13 -9.14
CA PHE A 190 -9.75 -38.20 -9.30
C PHE A 190 -10.31 -39.54 -8.80
N PRO A 191 -11.47 -39.54 -8.12
CA PRO A 191 -12.09 -40.78 -7.71
C PRO A 191 -12.53 -41.60 -8.94
N LYS A 192 -12.58 -42.91 -8.77
CA LYS A 192 -13.05 -43.81 -9.84
C LYS A 192 -14.46 -43.39 -10.27
N ASN A 193 -14.69 -43.36 -11.58
CA ASN A 193 -15.94 -42.93 -12.23
C ASN A 193 -16.24 -41.42 -12.17
N PHE A 194 -15.29 -40.59 -11.74
CA PHE A 194 -15.42 -39.14 -11.92
C PHE A 194 -15.47 -38.78 -13.41
N ILE A 195 -16.49 -38.04 -13.82
CA ILE A 195 -16.68 -37.66 -15.22
C ILE A 195 -15.86 -36.39 -15.48
N GLN A 196 -14.77 -36.53 -16.24
CA GLN A 196 -13.91 -35.42 -16.64
C GLN A 196 -14.32 -34.87 -18.02
N SER A 197 -14.27 -33.55 -18.17
CA SER A 197 -14.46 -32.85 -19.44
C SER A 197 -13.11 -32.53 -20.10
N ASN A 198 -13.14 -32.39 -21.43
CA ASN A 198 -11.96 -32.05 -22.21
C ASN A 198 -11.38 -30.67 -21.86
N GLU A 199 -12.21 -29.77 -21.33
CA GLU A 199 -11.82 -28.40 -20.97
C GLU A 199 -11.10 -28.31 -19.63
N LYS A 200 -11.09 -29.38 -18.82
CA LYS A 200 -10.55 -29.40 -17.46
C LYS A 200 -11.06 -28.19 -16.67
N ARG A 201 -12.36 -28.24 -16.34
CA ARG A 201 -13.13 -27.29 -15.51
C ARG A 201 -14.35 -28.01 -14.94
N ASP A 202 -14.12 -29.18 -14.35
CA ASP A 202 -15.19 -30.11 -13.96
C ASP A 202 -15.86 -29.70 -12.66
N PHE A 203 -15.13 -28.96 -11.82
CA PHE A 203 -15.66 -28.34 -10.62
C PHE A 203 -14.99 -26.99 -10.34
N ARG A 204 -15.68 -26.19 -9.54
CA ARG A 204 -15.18 -24.95 -8.95
C ARG A 204 -15.40 -25.01 -7.45
N ALA A 205 -14.33 -25.12 -6.67
CA ALA A 205 -14.37 -25.19 -5.22
C ALA A 205 -13.94 -23.87 -4.60
N LYS A 206 -14.92 -23.06 -4.20
CA LYS A 206 -14.71 -21.82 -3.44
C LYS A 206 -14.35 -22.20 -2.00
N THR A 207 -13.13 -21.87 -1.60
CA THR A 207 -12.55 -22.25 -0.32
C THR A 207 -12.20 -21.01 0.47
N LYS A 208 -12.72 -20.92 1.69
CA LYS A 208 -12.45 -19.85 2.66
C LYS A 208 -11.86 -20.46 3.91
N PHE A 209 -10.85 -19.82 4.48
CA PHE A 209 -10.26 -20.24 5.75
C PHE A 209 -9.52 -19.08 6.39
N THR A 210 -9.21 -19.22 7.66
CA THR A 210 -8.36 -18.29 8.39
C THR A 210 -6.94 -18.84 8.44
N ILE A 211 -5.94 -18.03 8.07
CA ILE A 211 -4.53 -18.26 8.36
C ILE A 211 -4.24 -17.56 9.68
N ASN A 212 -3.86 -18.31 10.71
CA ASN A 212 -3.59 -17.81 12.04
C ASN A 212 -2.17 -17.22 12.14
N ARG A 213 -1.94 -16.40 13.16
CA ARG A 213 -0.63 -15.77 13.45
C ARG A 213 0.53 -16.75 13.63
N ASP A 214 0.23 -17.97 14.04
CA ASP A 214 1.20 -19.06 14.23
C ASP A 214 1.43 -19.89 12.95
N ASN A 215 0.89 -19.44 11.81
CA ASN A 215 0.87 -20.09 10.50
C ASN A 215 -0.08 -21.30 10.39
N SER A 216 -0.81 -21.67 11.44
CA SER A 216 -1.84 -22.72 11.35
C SER A 216 -3.07 -22.21 10.59
N THR A 217 -3.96 -23.11 10.20
CA THR A 217 -5.24 -22.75 9.58
C THR A 217 -6.43 -23.11 10.47
N SER A 218 -7.50 -22.34 10.37
CA SER A 218 -8.76 -22.57 11.06
C SER A 218 -9.96 -22.17 10.20
N ASN A 219 -11.18 -22.48 10.65
CA ASN A 219 -12.43 -22.06 10.01
C ASN A 219 -12.54 -22.40 8.51
N ILE A 220 -12.05 -23.58 8.11
CA ILE A 220 -12.04 -24.01 6.71
C ILE A 220 -13.47 -24.31 6.26
N SER A 221 -13.88 -23.67 5.17
CA SER A 221 -15.17 -23.85 4.50
C SER A 221 -14.94 -24.03 3.01
N VAL A 222 -15.42 -25.15 2.46
CA VAL A 222 -15.34 -25.47 1.03
C VAL A 222 -16.76 -25.56 0.45
N LYS A 223 -17.02 -24.84 -0.64
CA LYS A 223 -18.27 -24.93 -1.41
C LYS A 223 -17.94 -25.29 -2.86
N ILE A 224 -18.50 -26.38 -3.34
CA ILE A 224 -18.18 -26.94 -4.66
C ILE A 224 -19.37 -26.76 -5.60
N GLU A 225 -19.10 -26.23 -6.79
CA GLU A 225 -20.02 -26.18 -7.92
C GLU A 225 -19.50 -27.16 -8.98
N PHE A 226 -20.27 -28.19 -9.31
CA PHE A 226 -19.92 -29.16 -10.35
C PHE A 226 -20.48 -28.75 -11.72
N LYS A 227 -19.70 -28.96 -12.78
CA LYS A 227 -20.19 -28.78 -14.16
C LYS A 227 -21.16 -29.90 -14.56
N ASN A 228 -20.92 -31.12 -14.07
CA ASN A 228 -21.79 -32.28 -14.28
C ASN A 228 -22.41 -32.72 -12.97
N SER A 229 -23.75 -32.72 -12.88
CA SER A 229 -24.48 -33.08 -11.65
C SER A 229 -24.23 -34.52 -11.19
N LYS A 230 -23.85 -35.45 -12.09
CA LYS A 230 -23.47 -36.81 -11.68
C LYS A 230 -22.21 -36.87 -10.81
N ASN A 231 -21.38 -35.82 -10.83
CA ASN A 231 -20.20 -35.73 -9.98
C ASN A 231 -20.53 -35.24 -8.56
N GLU A 232 -21.76 -34.79 -8.27
CA GLU A 232 -22.17 -34.33 -6.93
C GLU A 232 -22.00 -35.41 -5.85
N GLN A 233 -22.08 -36.69 -6.22
CA GLN A 233 -21.79 -37.80 -5.31
C GLN A 233 -20.36 -37.78 -4.73
N PHE A 234 -19.42 -37.08 -5.38
CA PHE A 234 -18.04 -36.93 -4.94
C PHE A 234 -17.80 -35.66 -4.10
N ASN A 235 -18.87 -34.93 -3.71
CA ASN A 235 -18.76 -33.67 -2.98
C ASN A 235 -17.94 -33.82 -1.69
N ASN A 236 -18.26 -34.78 -0.84
CA ASN A 236 -17.56 -34.98 0.43
C ASN A 236 -16.09 -35.37 0.20
N PHE A 237 -15.82 -36.23 -0.78
CA PHE A 237 -14.44 -36.59 -1.14
C PHE A 237 -13.61 -35.36 -1.52
N LEU A 238 -14.13 -34.48 -2.39
CA LEU A 238 -13.40 -33.27 -2.78
C LEU A 238 -13.25 -32.28 -1.62
N ILE A 239 -14.28 -32.12 -0.78
CA ILE A 239 -14.20 -31.28 0.41
C ILE A 239 -13.08 -31.78 1.35
N ASP A 240 -13.01 -33.09 1.59
CA ASP A 240 -12.00 -33.68 2.46
C ASP A 240 -10.60 -33.49 1.87
N GLN A 241 -10.39 -33.74 0.58
CA GLN A 241 -9.09 -33.55 -0.09
C GLN A 241 -8.62 -32.09 -0.03
N ILE A 242 -9.52 -31.13 -0.31
CA ILE A 242 -9.18 -29.70 -0.26
C ILE A 242 -8.90 -29.27 1.19
N THR A 243 -9.72 -29.74 2.14
CA THR A 243 -9.55 -29.43 3.56
C THR A 243 -8.22 -29.95 4.08
N GLU A 244 -7.86 -31.19 3.77
CA GLU A 244 -6.58 -31.78 4.18
C GLU A 244 -5.38 -31.06 3.54
N PHE A 245 -5.47 -30.68 2.27
CA PHE A 245 -4.46 -29.83 1.65
C PHE A 245 -4.32 -28.48 2.38
N VAL A 246 -5.42 -27.78 2.65
CA VAL A 246 -5.39 -26.48 3.35
C VAL A 246 -4.84 -26.61 4.77
N LYS A 247 -5.08 -27.70 5.49
CA LYS A 247 -4.51 -27.91 6.83
C LYS A 247 -3.00 -28.10 6.82
N HIS A 248 -2.46 -28.77 5.80
CA HIS A 248 -1.07 -29.22 5.78
C HIS A 248 -0.15 -28.42 4.86
N ALA A 249 -0.70 -27.52 4.04
CA ALA A 249 0.10 -26.62 3.23
C ALA A 249 0.89 -25.63 4.12
N ASN A 250 2.06 -25.22 3.64
CA ASN A 250 2.97 -24.35 4.38
C ASN A 250 2.55 -22.88 4.27
N TRP A 251 1.44 -22.50 4.88
CA TRP A 251 1.00 -21.12 4.91
C TRP A 251 1.96 -20.23 5.72
N GLN A 252 1.99 -18.95 5.39
CA GLN A 252 2.63 -17.93 6.21
C GLN A 252 1.56 -16.93 6.66
N ALA A 253 1.57 -16.62 7.96
CA ALA A 253 0.72 -15.56 8.49
C ALA A 253 1.01 -14.24 7.76
N ALA A 254 -0.05 -13.54 7.40
CA ALA A 254 0.07 -12.21 6.83
C ALA A 254 0.65 -11.24 7.86
N VAL A 255 1.26 -10.17 7.35
CA VAL A 255 1.87 -9.13 8.16
C VAL A 255 1.13 -7.82 7.95
N SER A 256 0.84 -7.12 9.04
CA SER A 256 0.30 -5.76 9.03
C SER A 256 1.13 -4.88 9.96
N ASN A 257 1.72 -3.83 9.42
CA ASN A 257 2.72 -2.96 10.03
C ASN A 257 3.84 -3.72 10.75
N GLY A 258 4.37 -4.77 10.11
CA GLY A 258 5.40 -5.63 10.70
C GLY A 258 4.92 -6.62 11.78
N ILE A 259 3.62 -6.65 12.08
CA ILE A 259 3.02 -7.56 13.07
C ILE A 259 2.31 -8.70 12.35
N LYS A 260 2.55 -9.96 12.75
CA LYS A 260 1.75 -11.09 12.23
C LYS A 260 0.31 -10.99 12.69
N VAL A 261 -0.63 -11.18 11.78
CA VAL A 261 -2.08 -11.10 12.05
C VAL A 261 -2.80 -12.35 11.57
N ASN A 262 -3.97 -12.63 12.16
CA ASN A 262 -4.88 -13.62 11.60
C ASN A 262 -5.50 -13.04 10.33
N THR A 263 -5.65 -13.84 9.27
CA THR A 263 -6.29 -13.39 8.03
C THR A 263 -7.32 -14.35 7.49
N ASN A 264 -8.44 -13.81 7.02
CA ASN A 264 -9.36 -14.56 6.16
C ASN A 264 -8.80 -14.56 4.75
N PHE A 265 -8.65 -15.77 4.19
CA PHE A 265 -8.17 -15.98 2.84
C PHE A 265 -9.21 -16.75 2.03
N GLU A 266 -9.38 -16.35 0.76
CA GLU A 266 -10.26 -17.00 -0.19
C GLU A 266 -9.48 -17.43 -1.43
N ILE A 267 -9.65 -18.70 -1.80
CA ILE A 267 -9.10 -19.27 -3.03
C ILE A 267 -10.15 -20.14 -3.72
N ILE A 268 -10.07 -20.20 -5.04
CA ILE A 268 -10.91 -21.05 -5.87
C ILE A 268 -10.04 -22.12 -6.51
N PHE A 269 -10.24 -23.37 -6.09
CA PHE A 269 -9.65 -24.52 -6.77
C PHE A 269 -10.53 -24.89 -7.96
N HIS A 270 -9.92 -25.06 -9.12
CA HIS A 270 -10.56 -25.61 -10.31
C HIS A 270 -9.53 -26.50 -11.00
N ASN A 271 -9.96 -27.70 -11.40
CA ASN A 271 -9.12 -28.57 -12.21
C ASN A 271 -9.06 -28.09 -13.65
#